data_AF-A0A8H7IMN3-F1
#
_entry.id   AF-A0A8H7IMN3-F1
#
_cell.length_a   1.000
_cell.length_b   1.000
_cell.length_c   1.000
_cell.angle_alpha   90.00
_cell.angle_beta   90.00
_cell.angle_gamma   90.00
#
_symmetry.space_group_name_H-M   'P 1'
#
loop_
_entity.id
_entity.type
_entity.pdbx_description
1 polymer ?
#
loop_
_entity_poly.entity_id
_entity_poly.type
_entity_poly.pdbx_seq_one_letter_code
_entity_poly.pdbx_strand_id
1 'polypeptide(L)'
;MGRAARPCTLYTSSRPTSSQTFPLALSRIPYQIDQIDVRSPSVNHRGQDLRIPGTYNVIPFNPVVVPTGSLRTVDHDEVDEADEDPEGIQALMYTAPTLDKNVTDNSLPFVLHCYSQWTVASIFEPLEIVHGIREHAIQRFSSQDTRYKTILMANVMKGFAQDPLIDNKRMSILSYLAVEVQKIGCSYLTKPQPTSEQDRQNAMYILDYALEDIATNYLEIKVLTLQTRTQSTFAVMKSMNCIAPIFRRACPDLPGRPINLPNIILGDRIGLRYFACADILASVLIGIPTCFQYEVPFSLDLCNRVKSYQSFQSIQGVPDQLIMFFAWVNSLCETPGAGDNPEVVAWAEEILPQIKFVGGETGDPVLRICRMAIQECWRLAAYIYLYMALCRVDAHDPRVVRAQQNMFV
;
A
#
# COMPACT_ATOMS: atom_id res chain seq x y z
N MET A 1 62.21 -22.60 -12.45
CA MET A 1 60.74 -22.47 -12.56
C MET A 1 60.11 -23.03 -11.29
N GLY A 2 59.00 -22.44 -10.82
CA GLY A 2 58.13 -23.00 -9.78
C GLY A 2 58.73 -23.15 -8.37
N ARG A 3 58.46 -22.20 -7.47
CA ARG A 3 58.47 -22.47 -6.02
C ARG A 3 57.07 -22.24 -5.45
N ALA A 4 56.53 -23.31 -4.88
CA ALA A 4 55.22 -23.36 -4.26
C ALA A 4 55.24 -22.80 -2.82
N ALA A 5 54.05 -22.72 -2.23
CA ALA A 5 53.76 -21.94 -1.03
C ALA A 5 53.99 -22.68 0.31
N ARG A 6 54.15 -21.87 1.38
CA ARG A 6 53.81 -22.15 2.80
C ARG A 6 54.74 -23.17 3.53
N PRO A 7 54.76 -23.27 4.90
CA PRO A 7 53.66 -22.92 5.82
C PRO A 7 53.98 -22.35 7.25
N CYS A 8 52.88 -22.15 8.00
CA CYS A 8 52.69 -22.28 9.48
C CYS A 8 53.22 -21.24 10.50
N THR A 9 52.26 -20.58 11.19
CA THR A 9 52.02 -20.55 12.66
C THR A 9 50.62 -19.95 12.89
N LEU A 10 49.62 -20.68 13.40
CA LEU A 10 49.28 -20.96 14.83
C LEU A 10 48.89 -19.72 15.66
N TYR A 11 47.60 -19.61 16.05
CA TYR A 11 47.11 -19.79 17.43
C TYR A 11 45.56 -19.81 17.52
N THR A 12 45.02 -20.14 18.70
CA THR A 12 43.67 -20.70 18.92
C THR A 12 42.71 -19.83 19.75
N SER A 13 41.40 -20.03 19.52
CA SER A 13 40.30 -19.97 20.51
C SER A 13 39.97 -18.63 21.20
N SER A 14 38.78 -18.08 20.91
CA SER A 14 37.61 -18.14 21.83
C SER A 14 36.38 -17.40 21.26
N ARG A 15 35.16 -17.82 21.64
CA ARG A 15 33.91 -17.09 21.36
C ARG A 15 33.79 -15.87 22.29
N PRO A 16 32.98 -14.87 21.90
CA PRO A 16 31.75 -14.70 22.67
C PRO A 16 30.49 -14.70 21.81
N THR A 17 29.43 -15.29 22.36
CA THR A 17 28.05 -15.16 21.88
C THR A 17 27.44 -13.87 22.40
N SER A 18 27.01 -12.98 21.51
CA SER A 18 26.10 -11.88 21.85
C SER A 18 25.04 -11.72 20.77
N SER A 19 23.89 -12.34 21.00
CA SER A 19 22.67 -12.07 20.25
C SER A 19 22.20 -10.64 20.55
N GLN A 20 22.48 -9.69 19.66
CA GLN A 20 21.90 -8.36 19.73
C GLN A 20 20.52 -8.38 19.08
N THR A 21 19.49 -8.31 19.93
CA THR A 21 18.10 -8.26 19.52
C THR A 21 17.77 -6.84 19.07
N PHE A 22 17.59 -6.63 17.76
CA PHE A 22 17.10 -5.35 17.25
C PHE A 22 15.60 -5.20 17.60
N PRO A 23 15.18 -4.05 18.17
CA PRO A 23 13.77 -3.77 18.38
C PRO A 23 13.12 -3.39 17.04
N LEU A 24 12.64 -4.39 16.29
CA LEU A 24 11.78 -4.16 15.13
C LEU A 24 10.49 -3.48 15.57
N ALA A 25 10.28 -2.23 15.14
CA ALA A 25 9.07 -1.45 15.39
C ALA A 25 7.87 -1.93 14.52
N LEU A 26 7.64 -3.23 14.44
CA LEU A 26 6.47 -3.87 13.83
C LEU A 26 5.39 -4.15 14.90
N SER A 27 4.99 -3.11 15.65
CA SER A 27 3.91 -3.23 16.62
C SER A 27 3.15 -1.91 16.83
N ARG A 28 2.15 -1.64 15.97
CA ARG A 28 0.93 -0.85 16.27
C ARG A 28 0.01 -0.77 15.04
N ILE A 29 -0.56 -1.91 14.64
CA ILE A 29 -1.81 -1.93 13.88
C ILE A 29 -2.82 -2.75 14.69
N PRO A 30 -3.81 -2.12 15.36
CA PRO A 30 -4.84 -2.84 16.08
C PRO A 30 -5.89 -3.37 15.08
N TYR A 31 -5.67 -4.57 14.54
CA TYR A 31 -6.70 -5.30 13.82
C TYR A 31 -7.67 -5.94 14.82
N GLN A 32 -8.82 -5.29 15.02
CA GLN A 32 -9.96 -5.89 15.72
C GLN A 32 -10.82 -6.62 14.68
N ILE A 33 -10.70 -7.94 14.62
CA ILE A 33 -11.51 -8.79 13.73
C ILE A 33 -12.86 -9.04 14.42
N ASP A 34 -13.88 -8.24 14.07
CA ASP A 34 -15.26 -8.59 14.39
C ASP A 34 -15.72 -9.73 13.48
N GLN A 35 -16.14 -10.85 14.09
CA GLN A 35 -16.62 -12.02 13.36
C GLN A 35 -17.96 -11.73 12.66
N ILE A 36 -17.96 -11.76 11.33
CA ILE A 36 -19.20 -11.73 10.53
C ILE A 36 -19.72 -13.16 10.40
N ASP A 37 -20.78 -13.48 11.13
CA ASP A 37 -21.48 -14.77 11.03
C ASP A 37 -22.25 -14.88 9.70
N VAL A 38 -21.89 -15.87 8.88
CA VAL A 38 -22.50 -16.09 7.57
C VAL A 38 -23.65 -17.09 7.70
N ARG A 39 -24.89 -16.59 7.74
CA ARG A 39 -26.09 -17.43 7.58
C ARG A 39 -27.06 -16.89 6.53
N SER A 40 -27.34 -17.72 5.54
CA SER A 40 -28.37 -17.52 4.52
C SER A 40 -29.78 -17.57 5.14
N PRO A 41 -30.77 -16.82 4.60
CA PRO A 41 -32.12 -16.80 5.15
C PRO A 41 -32.95 -18.00 4.69
N SER A 42 -33.73 -18.57 5.61
CA SER A 42 -34.89 -19.42 5.30
C SER A 42 -36.12 -18.90 6.07
N VAL A 43 -37.32 -19.18 5.54
CA VAL A 43 -38.51 -18.36 5.75
C VAL A 43 -39.62 -19.12 6.51
N ASN A 44 -40.37 -18.35 7.32
CA ASN A 44 -41.75 -18.54 7.82
C ASN A 44 -42.05 -19.11 9.24
N HIS A 45 -42.52 -18.16 10.05
CA HIS A 45 -43.83 -18.13 10.74
C HIS A 45 -44.11 -18.76 12.12
N ARG A 46 -44.81 -17.90 12.91
CA ARG A 46 -45.55 -18.11 14.16
C ARG A 46 -44.72 -18.42 15.39
N GLY A 47 -45.06 -17.74 16.48
CA GLY A 47 -44.34 -17.82 17.75
C GLY A 47 -45.24 -18.20 18.91
N GLN A 48 -44.63 -18.30 20.09
CA GLN A 48 -45.27 -18.28 21.40
C GLN A 48 -44.20 -18.00 22.46
N ASP A 49 -44.61 -17.44 23.60
CA ASP A 49 -43.76 -17.17 24.75
C ASP A 49 -43.11 -18.45 25.31
N LEU A 50 -41.89 -18.34 25.90
CA LEU A 50 -41.62 -18.58 27.33
C LEU A 50 -40.11 -18.61 27.67
N ARG A 51 -39.77 -17.92 28.77
CA ARG A 51 -38.70 -18.20 29.76
C ARG A 51 -37.22 -18.22 29.33
N ILE A 52 -36.47 -17.33 29.98
CA ILE A 52 -35.01 -17.38 30.19
C ILE A 52 -34.66 -18.47 31.22
N PRO A 53 -33.64 -19.31 30.96
CA PRO A 53 -32.77 -19.77 32.04
C PRO A 53 -31.28 -19.85 31.66
N GLY A 54 -30.40 -19.76 32.66
CA GLY A 54 -29.06 -20.38 32.60
C GLY A 54 -27.88 -19.43 32.34
N THR A 55 -27.40 -18.79 33.41
CA THR A 55 -26.02 -18.25 33.48
C THR A 55 -24.99 -19.38 33.39
N TYR A 56 -23.98 -19.25 32.51
CA TYR A 56 -22.78 -20.08 32.54
C TYR A 56 -21.61 -19.34 33.20
N ASN A 57 -20.84 -20.04 34.02
CA ASN A 57 -19.83 -19.45 34.89
C ASN A 57 -18.55 -19.05 34.11
N VAL A 58 -18.05 -17.85 34.38
CA VAL A 58 -16.70 -17.42 33.95
C VAL A 58 -15.68 -17.90 34.98
N ILE A 59 -14.65 -18.63 34.52
CA ILE A 59 -13.50 -19.00 35.35
C ILE A 59 -12.53 -17.81 35.38
N PRO A 60 -12.15 -17.26 36.56
CA PRO A 60 -11.23 -16.13 36.63
C PRO A 60 -9.79 -16.58 36.34
N PHE A 61 -9.13 -15.89 35.41
CA PHE A 61 -7.72 -16.09 35.09
C PHE A 61 -6.86 -15.24 36.04
N ASN A 62 -6.05 -15.86 36.91
CA ASN A 62 -5.10 -15.15 37.76
C ASN A 62 -3.79 -14.90 36.99
N PRO A 63 -3.33 -13.64 36.85
CA PRO A 63 -2.02 -13.36 36.26
C PRO A 63 -0.89 -13.67 37.27
N VAL A 64 0.13 -14.40 36.80
CA VAL A 64 1.34 -14.68 37.59
C VAL A 64 2.26 -13.45 37.57
N VAL A 65 2.61 -12.94 38.75
CA VAL A 65 3.57 -11.85 38.91
C VAL A 65 5.00 -12.41 38.84
N VAL A 66 5.84 -11.84 37.97
CA VAL A 66 7.27 -12.14 37.86
C VAL A 66 8.08 -10.98 38.48
N PRO A 67 9.17 -11.23 39.24
CA PRO A 67 9.78 -10.18 40.08
C PRO A 67 10.56 -9.13 39.29
N THR A 68 10.45 -7.87 39.74
CA THR A 68 11.16 -6.72 39.16
C THR A 68 12.64 -6.73 39.54
N GLY A 69 13.51 -7.20 38.64
CA GLY A 69 14.96 -7.06 38.77
C GLY A 69 15.42 -5.65 38.42
N SER A 70 16.13 -4.98 39.34
CA SER A 70 16.71 -3.66 39.10
C SER A 70 17.77 -3.70 38.01
N LEU A 71 17.57 -2.96 36.91
CA LEU A 71 18.60 -2.70 35.91
C LEU A 71 19.19 -1.29 36.14
N ARG A 72 20.52 -1.21 36.13
CA ARG A 72 21.26 0.04 36.34
C ARG A 72 21.09 0.96 35.12
N THR A 73 20.94 2.25 35.37
CA THR A 73 21.09 3.30 34.35
C THR A 73 22.51 3.26 33.81
N VAL A 74 22.63 3.09 32.49
CA VAL A 74 23.83 3.45 31.73
C VAL A 74 23.50 4.78 31.09
N ASP A 75 24.31 5.79 31.34
CA ASP A 75 24.12 7.11 30.75
C ASP A 75 24.33 7.02 29.23
N HIS A 76 23.30 7.39 28.47
CA HIS A 76 23.34 7.54 27.02
C HIS A 76 23.48 9.02 26.68
N ASP A 77 24.68 9.55 26.91
CA ASP A 77 25.11 10.75 26.19
C ASP A 77 25.54 10.34 24.76
N GLU A 78 25.26 11.19 23.78
CA GLU A 78 25.62 11.03 22.36
C GLU A 78 24.98 9.80 21.66
N VAL A 79 23.65 9.83 21.54
CA VAL A 79 23.00 9.24 20.35
C VAL A 79 23.14 10.28 19.23
N ASP A 80 23.92 9.96 18.19
CA ASP A 80 23.95 10.76 16.96
C ASP A 80 22.51 11.03 16.49
N GLU A 81 22.16 12.28 16.19
CA GLU A 81 20.85 12.61 15.60
C GLU A 81 20.71 11.81 14.31
N ALA A 82 19.86 10.79 14.32
CA ALA A 82 19.59 9.97 13.15
C ALA A 82 19.11 10.89 12.03
N ASP A 83 19.81 10.85 10.89
CA ASP A 83 19.49 11.72 9.75
C ASP A 83 18.00 11.55 9.40
N GLU A 84 17.21 12.61 9.64
CA GLU A 84 15.77 12.60 9.39
C GLU A 84 15.45 12.58 7.88
N ASP A 85 16.43 12.81 7.00
CA ASP A 85 16.27 12.82 5.54
C ASP A 85 17.51 12.25 4.82
N PRO A 86 17.83 10.95 5.00
CA PRO A 86 19.07 10.33 4.50
C PRO A 86 19.13 10.23 2.95
N GLU A 87 18.06 10.59 2.26
CA GLU A 87 17.98 10.65 0.80
C GLU A 87 17.86 12.09 0.25
N GLY A 88 17.90 13.11 1.11
CA GLY A 88 17.88 14.53 0.72
C GLY A 88 16.56 14.99 0.06
N ILE A 89 15.45 14.31 0.34
CA ILE A 89 14.13 14.55 -0.22
C ILE A 89 13.63 15.97 0.05
N GLN A 90 13.94 16.53 1.23
CA GLN A 90 13.58 17.91 1.59
C GLN A 90 14.25 18.91 0.65
N ALA A 91 15.54 18.76 0.38
CA ALA A 91 16.29 19.63 -0.54
C ALA A 91 15.80 19.51 -1.99
N LEU A 92 15.36 18.32 -2.41
CA LEU A 92 14.75 18.10 -3.72
C LEU A 92 13.35 18.73 -3.84
N MET A 93 12.58 18.72 -2.75
CA MET A 93 11.21 19.28 -2.66
C MET A 93 11.17 20.80 -2.59
N TYR A 94 12.05 21.41 -1.79
CA TYR A 94 12.13 22.86 -1.63
C TYR A 94 13.56 23.30 -1.35
N THR A 95 14.02 24.33 -2.08
CA THR A 95 15.15 25.12 -1.62
C THR A 95 14.66 25.97 -0.44
N ALA A 96 15.44 26.04 0.64
CA ALA A 96 15.06 26.77 1.86
C ALA A 96 14.54 28.18 1.51
N PRO A 97 13.43 28.64 2.13
CA PRO A 97 12.73 29.83 1.67
C PRO A 97 13.65 31.05 1.74
N THR A 98 13.87 31.69 0.59
CA THR A 98 14.46 33.03 0.54
C THR A 98 13.52 33.95 1.31
N LEU A 99 13.94 34.41 2.49
CA LEU A 99 13.20 35.37 3.32
C LEU A 99 13.21 36.76 2.65
N ASP A 100 12.49 36.89 1.55
CA ASP A 100 12.33 38.14 0.83
C ASP A 100 11.10 38.89 1.37
N LYS A 101 11.37 40.05 1.97
CA LYS A 101 10.39 41.04 2.44
C LYS A 101 9.40 41.53 1.38
N ASN A 102 9.66 41.27 0.09
CA ASN A 102 8.81 41.63 -1.04
C ASN A 102 7.86 40.50 -1.47
N VAL A 103 8.03 39.27 -0.96
CA VAL A 103 7.19 38.11 -1.27
C VAL A 103 6.01 38.08 -0.31
N THR A 104 4.80 38.24 -0.84
CA THR A 104 3.57 38.43 -0.07
C THR A 104 2.93 37.16 0.48
N ASP A 105 3.42 35.97 0.12
CA ASP A 105 2.84 34.69 0.58
C ASP A 105 3.89 33.57 0.74
N ASN A 106 4.16 33.17 1.98
CA ASN A 106 5.03 32.03 2.34
C ASN A 106 4.31 30.67 2.29
N SER A 107 3.05 30.61 1.85
CA SER A 107 2.25 29.38 1.86
C SER A 107 2.75 28.31 0.89
N LEU A 108 3.38 28.65 -0.25
CA LEU A 108 3.96 27.64 -1.14
C LEU A 108 5.18 26.93 -0.51
N PRO A 109 6.20 27.64 0.02
CA PRO A 109 7.26 27.00 0.82
C PRO A 109 6.73 26.14 1.96
N PHE A 110 5.71 26.60 2.70
CA PHE A 110 5.06 25.80 3.74
C PHE A 110 4.46 24.50 3.17
N VAL A 111 3.71 24.57 2.06
CA VAL A 111 3.12 23.40 1.40
C VAL A 111 4.20 22.39 0.96
N LEU A 112 5.28 22.86 0.34
CA LEU A 112 6.37 22.00 -0.13
C LEU A 112 7.12 21.34 1.03
N HIS A 113 7.37 22.08 2.11
CA HIS A 113 7.93 21.52 3.34
C HIS A 113 7.01 20.44 3.94
N CYS A 114 5.71 20.69 4.09
CA CYS A 114 4.76 19.68 4.57
C CYS A 114 4.73 18.41 3.69
N TYR A 115 4.80 18.58 2.37
CA TYR A 115 4.86 17.46 1.43
C TYR A 115 6.16 16.68 1.55
N SER A 116 7.30 17.36 1.80
CA SER A 116 8.59 16.68 1.99
C SER A 116 8.60 15.79 3.24
N GLN A 117 8.13 16.30 4.39
CA GLN A 117 8.03 15.51 5.63
C GLN A 117 7.17 14.27 5.44
N TRP A 118 6.01 14.42 4.77
CA TRP A 118 5.17 13.27 4.43
C TRP A 118 5.82 12.30 3.45
N THR A 119 6.55 12.81 2.45
CA THR A 119 7.23 11.98 1.45
C THR A 119 8.29 11.10 2.12
N VAL A 120 9.14 11.67 2.98
CA VAL A 120 10.12 10.94 3.79
C VAL A 120 9.44 9.91 4.69
N ALA A 121 8.42 10.30 5.44
CA ALA A 121 7.78 9.42 6.43
C ALA A 121 6.85 8.34 5.83
N SER A 122 6.42 8.47 4.56
CA SER A 122 5.28 7.69 4.05
C SER A 122 5.52 6.95 2.73
N ILE A 123 6.45 7.41 1.89
CA ILE A 123 6.64 6.87 0.54
C ILE A 123 7.76 5.82 0.56
N PHE A 124 7.51 4.69 -0.09
CA PHE A 124 8.44 3.58 -0.08
C PHE A 124 9.76 3.91 -0.81
N GLU A 125 9.69 4.42 -2.05
CA GLU A 125 10.83 4.90 -2.83
C GLU A 125 10.62 6.38 -3.23
N PRO A 126 10.96 7.33 -2.34
CA PRO A 126 10.64 8.74 -2.53
C PRO A 126 11.41 9.37 -3.70
N LEU A 127 12.65 8.95 -3.94
CA LEU A 127 13.50 9.46 -5.04
C LEU A 127 12.88 9.23 -6.43
N GLU A 128 12.08 8.18 -6.64
CA GLU A 128 11.45 7.93 -7.93
C GLU A 128 10.30 8.91 -8.25
N ILE A 129 9.70 9.52 -7.22
CA ILE A 129 8.46 10.32 -7.38
C ILE A 129 8.56 11.75 -6.83
N VAL A 130 9.63 12.12 -6.11
CA VAL A 130 9.80 13.42 -5.46
C VAL A 130 9.64 14.61 -6.42
N HIS A 131 10.21 14.54 -7.62
CA HIS A 131 10.06 15.60 -8.63
C HIS A 131 8.62 15.73 -9.11
N GLY A 132 7.94 14.60 -9.36
CA GLY A 132 6.52 14.58 -9.71
C GLY A 132 5.63 15.14 -8.60
N ILE A 133 5.91 14.80 -7.34
CA ILE A 133 5.22 15.35 -6.16
C ILE A 133 5.41 16.87 -6.09
N ARG A 134 6.63 17.37 -6.29
CA ARG A 134 6.98 18.80 -6.23
C ARG A 134 6.32 19.61 -7.33
N GLU A 135 6.50 19.23 -8.59
CA GLU A 135 5.96 19.95 -9.75
C GLU A 135 4.43 20.04 -9.67
N HIS A 136 3.80 18.92 -9.30
CA HIS A 136 2.37 18.85 -9.08
C HIS A 136 1.90 19.73 -7.91
N ALA A 137 2.65 19.80 -6.81
CA ALA A 137 2.35 20.71 -5.69
C ALA A 137 2.40 22.19 -6.13
N ILE A 138 3.43 22.58 -6.88
CA ILE A 138 3.61 23.95 -7.41
C ILE A 138 2.49 24.31 -8.38
N GLN A 139 2.17 23.42 -9.34
CA GLN A 139 1.08 23.62 -10.30
C GLN A 139 -0.26 23.83 -9.59
N ARG A 140 -0.53 23.08 -8.51
CA ARG A 140 -1.80 23.08 -7.77
C ARG A 140 -1.92 24.25 -6.81
N PHE A 141 -0.80 24.68 -6.23
CA PHE A 141 -0.76 25.92 -5.47
C PHE A 141 -1.02 27.14 -6.37
N SER A 142 -0.63 27.08 -7.65
CA SER A 142 -0.77 28.20 -8.58
C SER A 142 -2.24 28.56 -8.89
N SER A 143 -3.13 27.57 -9.11
CA SER A 143 -4.56 27.78 -9.37
C SER A 143 -5.35 28.10 -8.08
N GLN A 144 -6.21 29.12 -8.10
CA GLN A 144 -6.99 29.52 -6.91
C GLN A 144 -7.94 28.40 -6.42
N ASP A 145 -8.61 27.71 -7.35
CA ASP A 145 -9.59 26.65 -7.05
C ASP A 145 -8.98 25.40 -6.41
N THR A 146 -7.65 25.23 -6.57
CA THR A 146 -6.90 24.07 -6.04
C THR A 146 -5.93 24.42 -4.93
N ARG A 147 -5.55 25.69 -4.78
CA ARG A 147 -4.68 26.20 -3.70
C ARG A 147 -5.20 25.84 -2.31
N TYR A 148 -6.49 26.09 -2.02
CA TYR A 148 -7.03 25.80 -0.69
C TYR A 148 -7.04 24.31 -0.36
N LYS A 149 -7.39 23.43 -1.32
CA LYS A 149 -7.30 21.97 -1.16
C LYS A 149 -5.86 21.52 -0.93
N THR A 150 -4.91 22.13 -1.62
CA THR A 150 -3.47 21.86 -1.48
C THR A 150 -2.96 22.24 -0.08
N ILE A 151 -3.37 23.41 0.45
CA ILE A 151 -3.04 23.83 1.82
C ILE A 151 -3.70 22.92 2.86
N LEU A 152 -4.97 22.52 2.67
CA LEU A 152 -5.65 21.59 3.57
C LEU A 152 -4.94 20.22 3.61
N MET A 153 -4.58 19.67 2.45
CA MET A 153 -3.83 18.43 2.35
C MET A 153 -2.45 18.55 3.01
N ALA A 154 -1.71 19.64 2.78
CA ALA A 154 -0.42 19.89 3.45
C ALA A 154 -0.54 19.86 4.98
N ASN A 155 -1.61 20.40 5.56
CA ASN A 155 -1.85 20.35 7.01
C ASN A 155 -2.13 18.93 7.53
N VAL A 156 -2.84 18.09 6.76
CA VAL A 156 -3.04 16.67 7.11
C VAL A 156 -1.72 15.90 7.00
N MET A 157 -0.96 16.13 5.93
CA MET A 157 0.33 15.50 5.64
C MET A 157 1.38 15.76 6.69
N LYS A 158 1.60 17.03 7.04
CA LYS A 158 2.49 17.41 8.16
C LYS A 158 2.07 16.72 9.45
N GLY A 159 0.77 16.61 9.68
CA GLY A 159 0.25 15.92 10.85
C GLY A 159 0.58 14.44 10.89
N PHE A 160 0.34 13.73 9.79
CA PHE A 160 0.66 12.31 9.65
C PHE A 160 2.17 12.02 9.77
N ALA A 161 3.00 12.90 9.20
CA ALA A 161 4.47 12.78 9.27
C ALA A 161 5.01 12.96 10.71
N GLN A 162 4.30 13.71 11.56
CA GLN A 162 4.65 13.91 12.97
C GLN A 162 4.08 12.83 13.89
N ASP A 163 2.85 12.39 13.63
CA ASP A 163 2.18 11.33 14.36
C ASP A 163 1.21 10.57 13.42
N PRO A 164 1.39 9.26 13.20
CA PRO A 164 0.44 8.43 12.47
C PRO A 164 -0.99 8.47 13.04
N LEU A 165 -1.14 8.75 14.34
CA LEU A 165 -2.43 8.99 15.00
C LEU A 165 -2.92 10.41 14.71
N ILE A 166 -3.51 10.58 13.52
CA ILE A 166 -4.08 11.85 13.08
C ILE A 166 -5.17 12.36 14.05
N ASP A 167 -4.98 13.57 14.57
CA ASP A 167 -5.93 14.24 15.48
C ASP A 167 -7.33 14.49 14.85
N ASN A 168 -8.33 14.71 15.70
CA ASN A 168 -9.73 14.92 15.27
C ASN A 168 -9.91 16.06 14.24
N LYS A 169 -9.11 17.13 14.29
CA LYS A 169 -9.20 18.26 13.37
C LYS A 169 -8.67 17.88 11.99
N ARG A 170 -7.49 17.27 11.94
CA ARG A 170 -6.86 16.76 10.71
C ARG A 170 -7.70 15.61 10.10
N MET A 171 -8.27 14.74 10.92
CA MET A 171 -9.20 13.69 10.51
C MET A 171 -10.50 14.27 9.90
N SER A 172 -11.01 15.37 10.46
CA SER A 172 -12.15 16.09 9.88
C SER A 172 -11.81 16.70 8.51
N ILE A 173 -10.59 17.24 8.34
CA ILE A 173 -10.12 17.75 7.04
C ILE A 173 -10.01 16.60 6.02
N LEU A 174 -9.40 15.48 6.38
CA LEU A 174 -9.29 14.30 5.51
C LEU A 174 -10.67 13.77 5.11
N SER A 175 -11.61 13.70 6.06
CA SER A 175 -13.00 13.27 5.81
C SER A 175 -13.75 14.23 4.89
N TYR A 176 -13.56 15.55 5.04
CA TYR A 176 -14.11 16.55 4.12
C TYR A 176 -13.57 16.36 2.70
N LEU A 177 -12.24 16.20 2.54
CA LEU A 177 -11.61 15.96 1.24
C LEU A 177 -12.09 14.64 0.60
N ALA A 178 -12.24 13.57 1.38
CA ALA A 178 -12.79 12.30 0.91
C ALA A 178 -14.26 12.42 0.47
N VAL A 179 -15.08 13.21 1.17
CA VAL A 179 -16.48 13.49 0.77
C VAL A 179 -16.55 14.28 -0.54
N GLU A 180 -15.65 15.25 -0.78
CA GLU A 180 -15.57 15.97 -2.05
C GLU A 180 -15.24 15.03 -3.22
N VAL A 181 -14.27 14.12 -3.03
CA VAL A 181 -13.93 13.05 -4.00
C VAL A 181 -15.14 12.14 -4.26
N GLN A 182 -15.80 11.66 -3.19
CA GLN A 182 -16.98 10.80 -3.30
C GLN A 182 -18.14 11.47 -4.05
N LYS A 183 -18.36 12.79 -3.88
CA LYS A 183 -19.37 13.55 -4.65
C LYS A 183 -19.06 13.55 -6.15
N ILE A 184 -17.80 13.78 -6.53
CA ILE A 184 -17.37 13.73 -7.93
C ILE A 184 -17.64 12.32 -8.48
N GLY A 185 -17.16 11.27 -7.80
CA GLY A 185 -17.43 9.88 -8.13
C GLY A 185 -18.92 9.56 -8.36
N CYS A 186 -19.76 9.85 -7.38
CA CYS A 186 -21.21 9.61 -7.46
C CYS A 186 -21.90 10.42 -8.57
N SER A 187 -21.41 11.61 -8.93
CA SER A 187 -21.97 12.40 -10.04
C SER A 187 -21.77 11.75 -11.42
N TYR A 188 -20.91 10.74 -11.55
CA TYR A 188 -20.71 10.00 -12.79
C TYR A 188 -21.72 8.87 -12.99
N LEU A 189 -22.22 8.28 -11.89
CA LEU A 189 -23.24 7.22 -11.92
C LEU A 189 -24.55 7.67 -12.57
N THR A 190 -24.89 8.96 -12.49
CA THR A 190 -26.13 9.52 -13.05
C THR A 190 -26.03 9.90 -14.53
N LYS A 191 -24.82 9.88 -15.12
CA LYS A 191 -24.62 10.14 -16.55
C LYS A 191 -24.86 8.84 -17.35
N PRO A 192 -25.56 8.87 -18.50
CA PRO A 192 -25.82 7.69 -19.31
C PRO A 192 -24.53 6.98 -19.77
N GLN A 193 -24.65 5.71 -20.17
CA GLN A 193 -23.47 4.95 -20.65
C GLN A 193 -22.88 5.61 -21.91
N PRO A 194 -21.54 5.73 -21.98
CA PRO A 194 -20.86 6.39 -23.08
C PRO A 194 -20.91 5.52 -24.35
N THR A 195 -21.22 6.14 -25.49
CA THR A 195 -21.18 5.50 -26.81
C THR A 195 -20.17 6.15 -27.76
N SER A 196 -19.51 7.24 -27.35
CA SER A 196 -18.57 7.99 -28.18
C SER A 196 -17.13 7.96 -27.66
N GLU A 197 -16.17 8.07 -28.60
CA GLU A 197 -14.75 8.27 -28.29
C GLU A 197 -14.52 9.57 -27.51
N GLN A 198 -15.36 10.61 -27.71
CA GLN A 198 -15.32 11.82 -26.92
C GLN A 198 -15.72 11.56 -25.47
N ASP A 199 -16.66 10.66 -25.19
CA ASP A 199 -17.01 10.29 -23.82
C ASP A 199 -15.94 9.41 -23.18
N ARG A 200 -15.25 8.55 -23.95
CA ARG A 200 -14.06 7.82 -23.49
C ARG A 200 -12.91 8.78 -23.21
N GLN A 201 -12.66 9.77 -24.07
CA GLN A 201 -11.63 10.79 -23.84
C GLN A 201 -12.04 11.76 -22.73
N ASN A 202 -13.33 12.04 -22.52
CA ASN A 202 -13.83 12.77 -21.36
C ASN A 202 -13.70 11.93 -20.09
N ALA A 203 -14.04 10.64 -20.12
CA ALA A 203 -13.93 9.77 -18.95
C ALA A 203 -12.50 9.34 -18.65
N MET A 204 -11.62 9.29 -19.65
CA MET A 204 -10.17 9.31 -19.47
C MET A 204 -9.78 10.65 -18.88
N TYR A 205 -10.11 11.76 -19.53
CA TYR A 205 -9.84 13.11 -19.03
C TYR A 205 -10.32 13.27 -17.61
N ILE A 206 -11.39 12.56 -17.15
CA ILE A 206 -12.10 12.57 -15.84
C ILE A 206 -11.79 11.43 -14.88
N LEU A 207 -11.30 10.27 -15.27
CA LEU A 207 -10.47 9.51 -14.34
C LEU A 207 -9.27 10.39 -14.09
N ASP A 208 -8.63 10.80 -15.16
CA ASP A 208 -7.62 11.82 -15.16
C ASP A 208 -8.13 13.22 -14.72
N TYR A 209 -9.42 13.59 -14.46
CA TYR A 209 -9.94 14.99 -14.12
C TYR A 209 -10.61 15.06 -12.78
N ALA A 210 -11.27 13.98 -12.35
CA ALA A 210 -11.23 13.64 -10.95
C ALA A 210 -9.77 13.51 -10.47
N LEU A 211 -8.78 13.44 -11.39
CA LEU A 211 -7.34 13.54 -11.16
C LEU A 211 -6.58 14.73 -11.88
N GLU A 212 -7.18 15.75 -12.54
CA GLU A 212 -6.46 16.80 -13.34
C GLU A 212 -7.16 18.16 -13.50
N ASP A 213 -8.49 18.25 -13.71
CA ASP A 213 -9.18 19.55 -13.88
C ASP A 213 -10.48 19.72 -13.03
N ILE A 214 -10.61 18.94 -11.95
CA ILE A 214 -9.97 19.50 -10.76
C ILE A 214 -8.63 18.80 -10.64
N ALA A 215 -7.60 19.57 -10.36
CA ALA A 215 -6.27 19.04 -10.26
C ALA A 215 -6.19 18.04 -9.07
N THR A 216 -6.08 16.72 -9.33
CA THR A 216 -6.12 15.68 -8.26
C THR A 216 -5.27 14.39 -8.39
N ASN A 217 -4.37 14.25 -9.39
CA ASN A 217 -3.66 12.98 -9.69
C ASN A 217 -2.86 12.46 -8.49
N TYR A 218 -2.32 13.35 -7.68
CA TYR A 218 -1.84 12.99 -6.35
C TYR A 218 -2.86 13.20 -5.24
N LEU A 219 -3.82 14.13 -5.31
CA LEU A 219 -4.72 14.38 -4.17
C LEU A 219 -5.69 13.21 -3.88
N GLU A 220 -6.24 12.49 -4.87
CA GLU A 220 -7.03 11.28 -4.57
C GLU A 220 -6.15 10.11 -4.15
N ILE A 221 -4.99 9.92 -4.80
CA ILE A 221 -3.97 8.94 -4.38
C ILE A 221 -3.54 9.21 -2.93
N LYS A 222 -3.32 10.47 -2.55
CA LYS A 222 -2.96 10.92 -1.19
C LYS A 222 -4.11 10.75 -0.21
N VAL A 223 -5.34 11.12 -0.58
CA VAL A 223 -6.53 10.88 0.26
C VAL A 223 -6.66 9.38 0.49
N LEU A 224 -6.63 8.53 -0.54
CA LEU A 224 -6.78 7.08 -0.37
C LEU A 224 -5.60 6.47 0.41
N THR A 225 -4.35 6.89 0.14
CA THR A 225 -3.16 6.46 0.90
C THR A 225 -3.21 6.88 2.37
N LEU A 226 -3.77 8.05 2.68
CA LEU A 226 -3.98 8.48 4.07
C LEU A 226 -5.17 7.74 4.70
N GLN A 227 -6.26 7.52 3.95
CA GLN A 227 -7.42 6.75 4.43
C GLN A 227 -7.03 5.29 4.74
N THR A 228 -6.22 4.62 3.92
CA THR A 228 -5.76 3.24 4.18
C THR A 228 -4.86 3.14 5.43
N ARG A 229 -4.20 4.22 5.83
CA ARG A 229 -3.34 4.27 7.02
C ARG A 229 -4.04 4.80 8.28
N THR A 230 -5.17 5.50 8.15
CA THR A 230 -5.74 6.31 9.26
C THR A 230 -7.26 6.20 9.42
N GLN A 231 -7.97 5.54 8.50
CA GLN A 231 -9.42 5.35 8.55
C GLN A 231 -9.78 3.86 8.48
N SER A 232 -11.04 3.55 8.77
CA SER A 232 -11.53 2.17 8.69
C SER A 232 -11.60 1.67 7.23
N THR A 233 -11.45 0.36 7.05
CA THR A 233 -11.58 -0.33 5.76
C THR A 233 -12.89 0.04 5.04
N PHE A 234 -13.98 0.22 5.79
CA PHE A 234 -15.27 0.66 5.25
C PHE A 234 -15.20 2.07 4.60
N ALA A 235 -14.50 3.01 5.21
CA ALA A 235 -14.35 4.37 4.67
C ALA A 235 -13.51 4.39 3.38
N VAL A 236 -12.46 3.57 3.33
CA VAL A 236 -11.64 3.33 2.12
C VAL A 236 -12.49 2.72 1.01
N MET A 237 -13.18 1.61 1.28
CA MET A 237 -14.02 0.94 0.27
C MET A 237 -15.15 1.81 -0.24
N LYS A 238 -15.73 2.67 0.61
CA LYS A 238 -16.71 3.67 0.15
C LYS A 238 -16.11 4.64 -0.87
N SER A 239 -14.91 5.17 -0.63
CA SER A 239 -14.20 6.00 -1.61
C SER A 239 -13.93 5.24 -2.92
N MET A 240 -13.43 4.00 -2.84
CA MET A 240 -13.15 3.17 -4.03
C MET A 240 -14.41 2.89 -4.86
N ASN A 241 -15.52 2.52 -4.21
CA ASN A 241 -16.81 2.29 -4.88
C ASN A 241 -17.36 3.54 -5.57
N CYS A 242 -17.08 4.74 -5.06
CA CYS A 242 -17.45 5.99 -5.72
C CYS A 242 -16.59 6.27 -6.98
N ILE A 243 -15.33 5.84 -7.01
CA ILE A 243 -14.37 6.09 -8.10
C ILE A 243 -14.43 4.99 -9.18
N ALA A 244 -14.76 3.75 -8.82
CA ALA A 244 -14.89 2.60 -9.72
C ALA A 244 -15.64 2.89 -11.05
N PRO A 245 -16.80 3.59 -11.07
CA PRO A 245 -17.50 3.93 -12.31
C PRO A 245 -16.73 4.88 -13.23
N ILE A 246 -15.90 5.76 -12.67
CA ILE A 246 -15.02 6.66 -13.43
C ILE A 246 -13.87 5.84 -14.02
N PHE A 247 -13.20 5.04 -13.18
CA PHE A 247 -12.12 4.14 -13.62
C PHE A 247 -12.55 3.27 -14.80
N ARG A 248 -13.72 2.62 -14.71
CA ARG A 248 -14.21 1.75 -15.78
C ARG A 248 -14.48 2.46 -17.11
N ARG A 249 -14.88 3.74 -17.08
CA ARG A 249 -15.13 4.52 -18.30
C ARG A 249 -13.84 5.07 -18.94
N ALA A 250 -12.75 5.18 -18.19
CA ALA A 250 -11.43 5.54 -18.71
C ALA A 250 -10.68 4.36 -19.34
N CYS A 251 -11.01 3.13 -18.93
CA CYS A 251 -10.47 1.92 -19.55
C CYS A 251 -10.86 1.86 -21.05
N PRO A 252 -9.97 1.40 -21.94
CA PRO A 252 -10.29 1.21 -23.35
C PRO A 252 -11.20 0.00 -23.60
N ASP A 253 -11.34 -0.90 -22.62
CA ASP A 253 -12.03 -2.19 -22.76
C ASP A 253 -13.57 -2.06 -22.72
N LEU A 254 -14.23 -2.65 -23.71
CA LEU A 254 -15.71 -2.64 -23.87
C LEU A 254 -16.43 -3.02 -22.56
N PRO A 255 -17.51 -2.30 -22.16
CA PRO A 255 -18.27 -2.62 -20.95
C PRO A 255 -18.66 -4.10 -20.84
N GLY A 256 -18.51 -4.67 -19.65
CA GLY A 256 -18.82 -6.08 -19.38
C GLY A 256 -17.71 -7.07 -19.77
N ARG A 257 -16.62 -6.64 -20.43
CA ARG A 257 -15.41 -7.46 -20.58
C ARG A 257 -14.45 -7.27 -19.40
N PRO A 258 -13.60 -8.25 -19.07
CA PRO A 258 -12.43 -8.03 -18.20
C PRO A 258 -11.58 -6.84 -18.66
N ILE A 259 -10.88 -6.21 -17.72
CA ILE A 259 -9.98 -5.08 -17.97
C ILE A 259 -8.59 -5.61 -18.29
N ASN A 260 -7.97 -5.12 -19.37
CA ASN A 260 -6.63 -5.55 -19.74
C ASN A 260 -5.59 -4.91 -18.80
N LEU A 261 -5.20 -5.65 -17.76
CA LEU A 261 -4.27 -5.14 -16.74
C LEU A 261 -2.86 -4.81 -17.30
N PRO A 262 -2.26 -5.59 -18.22
CA PRO A 262 -1.01 -5.22 -18.87
C PRO A 262 -1.02 -3.82 -19.50
N ASN A 263 -2.09 -3.46 -20.21
CA ASN A 263 -2.23 -2.14 -20.83
C ASN A 263 -2.29 -1.00 -19.80
N ILE A 264 -2.75 -1.29 -18.58
CA ILE A 264 -2.79 -0.33 -17.47
C ILE A 264 -1.43 -0.21 -16.76
N ILE A 265 -0.80 -1.33 -16.40
CA ILE A 265 0.46 -1.32 -15.62
C ILE A 265 1.65 -0.84 -16.46
N LEU A 266 1.71 -1.23 -17.74
CA LEU A 266 2.76 -0.82 -18.68
C LEU A 266 2.52 0.56 -19.30
N GLY A 267 1.32 1.14 -19.11
CA GLY A 267 0.95 2.45 -19.60
C GLY A 267 1.36 3.58 -18.65
N ASP A 268 1.44 4.80 -19.18
CA ASP A 268 1.92 5.97 -18.44
C ASP A 268 0.82 6.66 -17.58
N ARG A 269 -0.38 6.08 -17.49
CA ARG A 269 -1.53 6.66 -16.76
C ARG A 269 -1.56 6.22 -15.31
N ILE A 270 -0.89 7.01 -14.47
CA ILE A 270 -0.76 6.81 -13.02
C ILE A 270 -2.13 6.57 -12.34
N GLY A 271 -3.17 7.30 -12.73
CA GLY A 271 -4.53 7.15 -12.17
C GLY A 271 -5.16 5.78 -12.42
N LEU A 272 -5.11 5.28 -13.66
CA LEU A 272 -5.54 3.91 -14.00
C LEU A 272 -4.73 2.88 -13.22
N ARG A 273 -3.40 3.01 -13.23
CA ARG A 273 -2.49 2.08 -12.56
C ARG A 273 -2.77 2.02 -11.06
N TYR A 274 -2.83 3.16 -10.40
CA TYR A 274 -3.06 3.23 -8.95
C TYR A 274 -4.41 2.64 -8.54
N PHE A 275 -5.51 2.96 -9.27
CA PHE A 275 -6.81 2.37 -8.94
C PHE A 275 -6.79 0.84 -9.10
N ALA A 276 -6.27 0.33 -10.22
CA ALA A 276 -6.22 -1.11 -10.47
C ALA A 276 -5.37 -1.84 -9.41
N CYS A 277 -4.17 -1.33 -9.11
CA CYS A 277 -3.30 -1.91 -8.08
C CYS A 277 -3.93 -1.84 -6.68
N ALA A 278 -4.62 -0.75 -6.34
CA ALA A 278 -5.32 -0.62 -5.07
C ALA A 278 -6.52 -1.58 -4.93
N ASP A 279 -7.29 -1.79 -6.01
CA ASP A 279 -8.41 -2.75 -6.07
C ASP A 279 -7.92 -4.19 -5.86
N ILE A 280 -6.89 -4.60 -6.63
CA ILE A 280 -6.26 -5.91 -6.51
C ILE A 280 -5.67 -6.12 -5.11
N LEU A 281 -4.94 -5.13 -4.57
CA LEU A 281 -4.35 -5.24 -3.23
C LEU A 281 -5.41 -5.26 -2.12
N ALA A 282 -6.48 -4.47 -2.24
CA ALA A 282 -7.60 -4.49 -1.29
C ALA A 282 -8.29 -5.87 -1.28
N SER A 283 -8.47 -6.48 -2.45
CA SER A 283 -8.96 -7.85 -2.58
C SER A 283 -8.08 -8.86 -1.82
N VAL A 284 -6.76 -8.81 -2.05
CA VAL A 284 -5.76 -9.67 -1.38
C VAL A 284 -5.76 -9.50 0.14
N LEU A 285 -5.81 -8.26 0.64
CA LEU A 285 -5.68 -7.95 2.07
C LEU A 285 -6.97 -8.19 2.87
N ILE A 286 -8.14 -8.05 2.24
CA ILE A 286 -9.45 -8.08 2.92
C ILE A 286 -10.20 -9.39 2.62
N GLY A 287 -9.82 -10.14 1.58
CA GLY A 287 -10.50 -11.37 1.17
C GLY A 287 -11.85 -11.12 0.46
N ILE A 288 -12.03 -9.94 -0.13
CA ILE A 288 -13.21 -9.57 -0.93
C ILE A 288 -12.90 -9.62 -2.43
N PRO A 289 -13.90 -9.83 -3.31
CA PRO A 289 -13.70 -9.65 -4.75
C PRO A 289 -13.28 -8.23 -5.10
N THR A 290 -12.50 -8.08 -6.18
CA THR A 290 -12.19 -6.78 -6.79
C THR A 290 -13.44 -6.09 -7.33
N CYS A 291 -13.41 -4.76 -7.47
CA CYS A 291 -14.45 -3.99 -8.14
C CYS A 291 -14.63 -4.42 -9.61
N PHE A 292 -13.56 -4.91 -10.26
CA PHE A 292 -13.59 -5.39 -11.64
C PHE A 292 -12.81 -6.69 -11.84
N GLN A 293 -13.23 -7.47 -12.84
CA GLN A 293 -12.41 -8.58 -13.36
C GLN A 293 -11.24 -8.03 -14.17
N TYR A 294 -10.04 -8.55 -13.92
CA TYR A 294 -8.81 -8.20 -14.62
C TYR A 294 -8.31 -9.37 -15.46
N GLU A 295 -8.06 -9.15 -16.74
CA GLU A 295 -7.40 -10.12 -17.61
C GLU A 295 -5.88 -9.95 -17.51
N VAL A 296 -5.19 -11.04 -17.16
CA VAL A 296 -3.73 -11.07 -17.01
C VAL A 296 -3.16 -12.31 -17.71
N PRO A 297 -2.58 -12.19 -18.92
CA PRO A 297 -1.77 -13.23 -19.53
C PRO A 297 -0.41 -13.31 -18.82
N PHE A 298 -0.43 -13.77 -17.57
CA PHE A 298 0.71 -13.71 -16.66
C PHE A 298 1.89 -14.54 -17.17
N SER A 299 3.08 -13.93 -17.16
CA SER A 299 4.31 -14.54 -17.65
C SER A 299 5.52 -13.78 -17.13
N LEU A 300 6.69 -14.43 -17.09
CA LEU A 300 7.94 -13.77 -16.72
C LEU A 300 8.32 -12.68 -17.75
N ASP A 301 8.05 -12.90 -19.04
CA ASP A 301 8.25 -11.89 -20.10
C ASP A 301 7.38 -10.64 -19.92
N LEU A 302 6.18 -10.78 -19.36
CA LEU A 302 5.34 -9.64 -18.99
C LEU A 302 5.91 -8.92 -17.77
N CYS A 303 6.35 -9.66 -16.74
CA CYS A 303 6.99 -9.09 -15.55
C CYS A 303 8.24 -8.27 -15.89
N ASN A 304 9.06 -8.76 -16.83
CA ASN A 304 10.29 -8.10 -17.30
C ASN A 304 10.03 -6.81 -18.11
N ARG A 305 8.78 -6.53 -18.53
CA ARG A 305 8.41 -5.28 -19.25
C ARG A 305 8.00 -4.15 -18.31
N VAL A 306 7.73 -4.46 -17.04
CA VAL A 306 7.35 -3.47 -16.02
C VAL A 306 8.51 -2.52 -15.78
N LYS A 307 8.22 -1.22 -15.77
CA LYS A 307 9.16 -0.13 -15.45
C LYS A 307 8.91 0.34 -14.02
N SER A 308 9.93 0.70 -13.25
CA SER A 308 9.72 1.24 -11.88
C SER A 308 9.14 2.66 -11.85
N TYR A 309 9.31 3.44 -12.92
CA TYR A 309 8.99 4.87 -12.92
C TYR A 309 7.53 5.18 -12.51
N GLN A 310 7.40 5.91 -11.40
CA GLN A 310 6.13 6.33 -10.78
C GLN A 310 5.17 5.17 -10.49
N SER A 311 5.72 3.97 -10.24
CA SER A 311 4.99 2.73 -10.02
C SER A 311 4.13 2.74 -8.74
N PHE A 312 3.26 1.74 -8.60
CA PHE A 312 2.53 1.55 -7.35
C PHE A 312 3.49 1.08 -6.24
N GLN A 313 4.52 0.31 -6.60
CA GLN A 313 5.66 -0.03 -5.74
C GLN A 313 6.32 1.21 -5.12
N SER A 314 6.58 2.28 -5.86
CA SER A 314 7.24 3.47 -5.30
C SER A 314 6.45 4.09 -4.13
N ILE A 315 5.13 3.92 -4.10
CA ILE A 315 4.23 4.47 -3.07
C ILE A 315 4.01 3.47 -1.92
N GLN A 316 3.65 2.21 -2.22
CA GLN A 316 3.19 1.23 -1.23
C GLN A 316 4.17 0.09 -0.94
N GLY A 317 5.29 -0.01 -1.67
CA GLY A 317 6.29 -1.05 -1.53
C GLY A 317 5.90 -2.43 -2.08
N VAL A 318 4.72 -2.56 -2.68
CA VAL A 318 4.27 -3.79 -3.35
C VAL A 318 4.75 -3.79 -4.81
N PRO A 319 5.59 -4.73 -5.25
CA PRO A 319 6.01 -4.80 -6.64
C PRO A 319 4.84 -4.95 -7.61
N ASP A 320 4.82 -4.12 -8.67
CA ASP A 320 3.77 -4.14 -9.71
C ASP A 320 3.68 -5.52 -10.41
N GLN A 321 4.78 -6.30 -10.44
CA GLN A 321 4.79 -7.69 -10.90
C GLN A 321 3.94 -8.61 -10.01
N LEU A 322 3.97 -8.42 -8.68
CA LEU A 322 3.13 -9.17 -7.75
C LEU A 322 1.67 -8.74 -7.83
N ILE A 323 1.38 -7.47 -8.13
CA ILE A 323 0.00 -7.04 -8.45
C ILE A 323 -0.55 -7.83 -9.65
N MET A 324 0.24 -8.01 -10.72
CA MET A 324 -0.18 -8.87 -11.84
C MET A 324 -0.35 -10.34 -11.43
N PHE A 325 0.52 -10.86 -10.58
CA PHE A 325 0.39 -12.22 -10.05
C PHE A 325 -0.88 -12.40 -9.21
N PHE A 326 -1.20 -11.45 -8.33
CA PHE A 326 -2.42 -11.46 -7.51
C PHE A 326 -3.68 -11.42 -8.38
N ALA A 327 -3.73 -10.56 -9.39
CA ALA A 327 -4.86 -10.51 -10.32
C ALA A 327 -5.00 -11.80 -11.15
N TRP A 328 -3.88 -12.42 -11.53
CA TRP A 328 -3.88 -13.75 -12.16
C TRP A 328 -4.44 -14.83 -11.22
N VAL A 329 -3.98 -14.90 -9.97
CA VAL A 329 -4.52 -15.80 -8.93
C VAL A 329 -6.03 -15.56 -8.74
N ASN A 330 -6.50 -14.31 -8.66
CA ASN A 330 -7.93 -13.99 -8.55
C ASN A 330 -8.73 -14.54 -9.74
N SER A 331 -8.23 -14.38 -10.97
CA SER A 331 -8.90 -14.92 -12.17
C SER A 331 -9.00 -16.46 -12.15
N LEU A 332 -8.02 -17.15 -11.56
CA LEU A 332 -8.09 -18.60 -11.32
C LEU A 332 -9.07 -18.97 -10.21
N CYS A 333 -9.13 -18.21 -9.12
CA CYS A 333 -10.12 -18.43 -8.05
C CYS A 333 -11.57 -18.33 -8.55
N GLU A 334 -11.82 -17.49 -9.56
CA GLU A 334 -13.11 -17.39 -10.27
C GLU A 334 -13.34 -18.49 -11.31
N THR A 335 -12.28 -19.19 -11.75
CA THR A 335 -12.35 -20.25 -12.77
C THR A 335 -12.65 -21.62 -12.12
N PRO A 336 -13.79 -22.28 -12.45
CA PRO A 336 -14.16 -23.56 -11.85
C PRO A 336 -13.10 -24.65 -12.04
N GLY A 337 -12.64 -25.26 -10.94
CA GLY A 337 -11.66 -26.36 -10.93
C GLY A 337 -10.20 -25.94 -11.13
N ALA A 338 -9.88 -24.65 -11.30
CA ALA A 338 -8.50 -24.22 -11.51
C ALA A 338 -7.60 -24.44 -10.28
N GLY A 339 -8.15 -24.27 -9.06
CA GLY A 339 -7.43 -24.52 -7.80
C GLY A 339 -7.16 -26.00 -7.50
N ASP A 340 -7.89 -26.91 -8.16
CA ASP A 340 -7.69 -28.36 -8.04
C ASP A 340 -6.60 -28.88 -9.00
N ASN A 341 -6.06 -28.03 -9.89
CA ASN A 341 -5.01 -28.42 -10.84
C ASN A 341 -3.61 -28.23 -10.22
N PRO A 342 -2.89 -29.32 -9.87
CA PRO A 342 -1.57 -29.23 -9.25
C PRO A 342 -0.50 -28.63 -10.19
N GLU A 343 -0.68 -28.72 -11.52
CA GLU A 343 0.26 -28.17 -12.50
C GLU A 343 0.29 -26.64 -12.45
N VAL A 344 -0.87 -26.00 -12.22
CA VAL A 344 -0.99 -24.54 -12.09
C VAL A 344 -0.29 -24.04 -10.83
N VAL A 345 -0.43 -24.77 -9.73
CA VAL A 345 0.23 -24.45 -8.45
C VAL A 345 1.74 -24.65 -8.57
N ALA A 346 2.20 -25.77 -9.12
CA ALA A 346 3.62 -26.05 -9.32
C ALA A 346 4.29 -25.02 -10.25
N TRP A 347 3.61 -24.61 -11.32
CA TRP A 347 4.08 -23.54 -12.22
C TRP A 347 4.20 -22.18 -11.51
N ALA A 348 3.25 -21.84 -10.65
CA ALA A 348 3.32 -20.62 -9.84
C ALA A 348 4.46 -20.68 -8.82
N GLU A 349 4.69 -21.85 -8.18
CA GLU A 349 5.82 -22.10 -7.29
C GLU A 349 7.17 -22.00 -8.01
N GLU A 350 7.25 -22.43 -9.28
CA GLU A 350 8.45 -22.31 -10.12
C GLU A 350 8.72 -20.87 -10.58
N ILE A 351 7.69 -20.09 -10.92
CA ILE A 351 7.85 -18.72 -11.45
C ILE A 351 8.09 -17.68 -10.36
N LEU A 352 7.41 -17.77 -9.20
CA LEU A 352 7.52 -16.75 -8.14
C LEU A 352 8.98 -16.38 -7.75
N PRO A 353 9.93 -17.31 -7.58
CA PRO A 353 11.34 -17.00 -7.30
C PRO A 353 12.08 -16.31 -8.45
N GLN A 354 11.59 -16.46 -9.68
CA GLN A 354 12.23 -15.92 -10.89
C GLN A 354 11.81 -14.48 -11.17
N ILE A 355 10.73 -13.99 -10.54
CA ILE A 355 10.26 -12.61 -10.68
C ILE A 355 11.28 -11.64 -10.09
N LYS A 356 11.91 -10.87 -10.97
CA LYS A 356 12.78 -9.76 -10.59
C LYS A 356 11.92 -8.52 -10.32
N PHE A 357 12.06 -7.97 -9.12
CA PHE A 357 11.49 -6.67 -8.78
C PHE A 357 12.39 -5.56 -9.34
N VAL A 358 11.78 -4.43 -9.71
CA VAL A 358 12.44 -3.34 -10.43
C VAL A 358 12.27 -2.07 -9.59
N GLY A 359 13.38 -1.46 -9.18
CA GLY A 359 13.39 -0.31 -8.25
C GLY A 359 14.52 -0.45 -7.23
N GLY A 360 14.66 0.54 -6.34
CA GLY A 360 15.63 0.52 -5.24
C GLY A 360 17.10 0.56 -5.66
N GLU A 361 17.42 1.00 -6.88
CA GLU A 361 18.80 1.14 -7.35
C GLU A 361 19.50 2.41 -6.85
N THR A 362 18.71 3.43 -6.46
CA THR A 362 19.16 4.75 -6.00
C THR A 362 18.89 4.94 -4.51
N GLY A 363 19.53 5.96 -3.91
CA GLY A 363 19.34 6.32 -2.51
C GLY A 363 20.31 5.65 -1.55
N ASP A 364 20.02 5.80 -0.25
CA ASP A 364 20.86 5.32 0.84
C ASP A 364 21.05 3.79 0.82
N PRO A 365 22.29 3.26 0.97
CA PRO A 365 22.54 1.83 0.93
C PRO A 365 21.77 1.00 1.97
N VAL A 366 21.52 1.54 3.17
CA VAL A 366 20.79 0.82 4.24
C VAL A 366 19.31 0.76 3.89
N LEU A 367 18.70 1.88 3.51
CA LEU A 367 17.31 1.93 3.06
C LEU A 367 17.07 1.03 1.85
N ARG A 368 18.01 0.94 0.91
CA ARG A 368 17.93 0.01 -0.23
C ARG A 368 17.87 -1.45 0.22
N ILE A 369 18.73 -1.86 1.16
CA ILE A 369 18.68 -3.23 1.74
C ILE A 369 17.34 -3.48 2.44
N CYS A 370 16.84 -2.52 3.24
CA CYS A 370 15.55 -2.62 3.91
C CYS A 370 14.38 -2.74 2.92
N ARG A 371 14.38 -1.95 1.82
CA ARG A 371 13.38 -2.04 0.74
C ARG A 371 13.40 -3.40 0.06
N MET A 372 14.58 -3.92 -0.28
CA MET A 372 14.71 -5.26 -0.84
C MET A 372 14.11 -6.32 0.09
N ALA A 373 14.41 -6.28 1.39
CA ALA A 373 13.82 -7.20 2.37
C ALA A 373 12.28 -7.09 2.43
N ILE A 374 11.70 -5.89 2.35
CA ILE A 374 10.24 -5.69 2.32
C ILE A 374 9.62 -6.29 1.04
N GLN A 375 10.27 -6.14 -0.12
CA GLN A 375 9.80 -6.73 -1.37
C GLN A 375 9.89 -8.27 -1.35
N GLU A 376 10.93 -8.84 -0.73
CA GLU A 376 11.05 -10.28 -0.48
C GLU A 376 9.93 -10.79 0.44
N CYS A 377 9.57 -10.05 1.49
CA CYS A 377 8.38 -10.33 2.31
C CYS A 377 7.09 -10.29 1.48
N TRP A 378 6.94 -9.38 0.50
CA TRP A 378 5.81 -9.41 -0.42
C TRP A 378 5.79 -10.66 -1.32
N ARG A 379 6.95 -11.21 -1.73
CA ARG A 379 7.00 -12.50 -2.43
C ARG A 379 6.52 -13.64 -1.54
N LEU A 380 6.87 -13.64 -0.25
CA LEU A 380 6.37 -14.62 0.71
C LEU A 380 4.86 -14.46 0.96
N ALA A 381 4.34 -13.23 0.98
CA ALA A 381 2.90 -12.97 1.03
C ALA A 381 2.18 -13.50 -0.23
N ALA A 382 2.81 -13.44 -1.40
CA ALA A 382 2.28 -14.02 -2.64
C ALA A 382 2.15 -15.55 -2.57
N TYR A 383 3.11 -16.26 -1.94
CA TYR A 383 2.98 -17.69 -1.65
C TYR A 383 1.81 -17.99 -0.70
N ILE A 384 1.71 -17.26 0.42
CA ILE A 384 0.60 -17.44 1.39
C ILE A 384 -0.75 -17.24 0.68
N TYR A 385 -0.88 -16.19 -0.13
CA TYR A 385 -2.10 -15.90 -0.87
C TYR A 385 -2.41 -16.98 -1.92
N LEU A 386 -1.42 -17.44 -2.68
CA LEU A 386 -1.57 -18.56 -3.63
C LEU A 386 -2.17 -19.79 -2.94
N TYR A 387 -1.64 -20.20 -1.79
CA TYR A 387 -2.14 -21.37 -1.09
C TYR A 387 -3.53 -21.13 -0.48
N MET A 388 -3.73 -20.03 0.25
CA MET A 388 -4.97 -19.81 0.98
C MET A 388 -6.15 -19.43 0.07
N ALA A 389 -5.93 -18.68 -1.02
CA ALA A 389 -6.97 -18.29 -1.95
C ALA A 389 -7.25 -19.36 -3.03
N LEU A 390 -6.21 -19.81 -3.74
CA LEU A 390 -6.38 -20.73 -4.88
C LEU A 390 -6.50 -22.19 -4.43
N CYS A 391 -5.60 -22.67 -3.56
CA CYS A 391 -5.65 -24.05 -3.05
C CYS A 391 -6.68 -24.22 -1.92
N ARG A 392 -7.24 -23.13 -1.39
CA ARG A 392 -8.24 -23.10 -0.30
C ARG A 392 -7.81 -23.83 0.98
N VAL A 393 -6.51 -23.86 1.24
CA VAL A 393 -5.95 -24.43 2.49
C VAL A 393 -5.93 -23.38 3.59
N ASP A 394 -5.98 -23.84 4.85
CA ASP A 394 -5.91 -22.95 6.00
C ASP A 394 -4.46 -22.63 6.42
N ALA A 395 -4.31 -21.74 7.41
CA ALA A 395 -3.02 -21.22 7.86
C ALA A 395 -2.07 -22.28 8.48
N HIS A 396 -2.55 -23.48 8.80
CA HIS A 396 -1.74 -24.58 9.32
C HIS A 396 -1.13 -25.47 8.22
N ASP A 397 -1.43 -25.22 6.93
CA ASP A 397 -0.78 -25.93 5.82
C ASP A 397 0.75 -25.76 5.92
N PRO A 398 1.55 -26.83 5.85
CA PRO A 398 3.01 -26.74 6.00
C PRO A 398 3.71 -25.79 5.02
N ARG A 399 3.11 -25.48 3.87
CA ARG A 399 3.62 -24.50 2.89
C ARG A 399 3.34 -23.07 3.34
N VAL A 400 2.15 -22.81 3.89
CA VAL A 400 1.79 -21.51 4.49
C VAL A 400 2.66 -21.22 5.71
N VAL A 401 2.79 -22.19 6.62
CA VAL A 401 3.65 -22.07 7.82
C VAL A 401 5.10 -21.81 7.43
N ARG A 402 5.63 -22.48 6.39
CA ARG A 402 6.99 -22.24 5.89
C ARG A 402 7.16 -20.84 5.31
N ALA A 403 6.20 -20.36 4.51
CA ALA A 403 6.24 -19.02 3.94
C ALA A 403 6.19 -17.93 5.05
N GLN A 404 5.38 -18.14 6.09
CA GLN A 404 5.33 -17.27 7.27
C GLN A 404 6.66 -17.28 8.05
N GLN A 405 7.24 -18.46 8.32
CA GLN A 405 8.51 -18.58 9.04
C GLN A 405 9.65 -17.83 8.32
N ASN A 406 9.69 -17.92 6.98
CA ASN A 406 10.69 -17.23 6.17
C ASN A 406 10.54 -15.69 6.16
N MET A 407 9.46 -15.10 6.67
CA MET A 407 9.32 -13.63 6.80
C MET A 407 10.06 -13.05 8.02
N PHE A 408 10.45 -13.89 8.98
CA PHE A 408 11.00 -13.47 10.29
C PHE A 408 12.44 -13.94 10.53
N VAL A 409 13.16 -14.31 9.47
CA VAL A 409 14.56 -14.77 9.47
C VAL A 409 15.45 -13.78 8.71
#